data_AF-A0A1C5QQ92-F1
#
_entry.id   AF-A0A1C5QQ92-F1
#
_cell.length_a   1.000
_cell.length_b   1.000
_cell.length_c   1.000
_cell.angle_alpha   90.00
_cell.angle_beta   90.00
_cell.angle_gamma   90.00
#
_symmetry.space_group_name_H-M   'P 1'
#
loop_
_entity.id
_entity.type
_entity.pdbx_description
1 polymer ?
#
loop_
_entity_poly.entity_id
_entity_poly.type
_entity_poly.pdbx_seq_one_letter_code
_entity_poly.pdbx_strand_id
1 'polypeptide(L)'
;MHVRARAIAFGGLAVALSIVFMILGSVIESNTLFLLAAASYFVGIVIREFGLKIGAAFYAANVILGLLIAPNKFYVISYAAMGLYIFLVEAAWQVMARGPRSAQRKSFFWVVKYLIFNAMFLPGLFFFQDFIFSGNLSLGILTGVAIGGQLGLWIYDQAYEYVQRHLWNKYRGRLLR
;
A
#
# COMPACT_ATOMS: atom_id res chain seq x y z
N MET A 1 17.90 -16.67 -17.56
CA MET A 1 17.56 -15.29 -18.01
C MET A 1 16.05 -15.01 -18.13
N HIS A 2 15.14 -15.99 -18.04
CA HIS A 2 13.69 -15.79 -18.19
C HIS A 2 12.97 -15.04 -17.04
N VAL A 3 13.51 -15.06 -15.81
CA VAL A 3 12.81 -14.50 -14.64
C VAL A 3 12.73 -12.96 -14.69
N ARG A 4 13.76 -12.29 -15.24
CA ARG A 4 13.77 -10.82 -15.36
C ARG A 4 12.78 -10.30 -16.40
N ALA A 5 12.69 -10.96 -17.56
CA ALA A 5 11.71 -10.59 -18.59
C ALA A 5 10.28 -10.76 -18.08
N ARG A 6 10.01 -11.85 -17.34
CA ARG A 6 8.71 -12.09 -16.71
C ARG A 6 8.35 -11.01 -15.68
N ALA A 7 9.30 -10.62 -14.84
CA ALA A 7 9.09 -9.57 -13.84
C ALA A 7 8.75 -8.22 -14.49
N ILE A 8 9.42 -7.88 -15.60
CA ILE A 8 9.16 -6.64 -16.34
C ILE A 8 7.78 -6.68 -17.00
N ALA A 9 7.42 -7.79 -17.66
CA ALA A 9 6.12 -7.92 -18.33
C ALA A 9 4.95 -7.89 -17.34
N PHE A 10 5.03 -8.68 -16.26
CA PHE A 10 4.00 -8.67 -15.21
C PHE A 10 3.94 -7.33 -14.49
N GLY A 11 5.10 -6.76 -14.14
CA GLY A 11 5.19 -5.44 -13.52
C GLY A 11 4.56 -4.36 -14.40
N GLY A 12 4.84 -4.35 -15.70
CA GLY A 12 4.23 -3.40 -16.64
C GLY A 12 2.71 -3.51 -16.71
N LEU A 13 2.17 -4.74 -16.80
CA LEU A 13 0.72 -4.97 -16.79
C LEU A 13 0.08 -4.51 -15.46
N ALA A 14 0.72 -4.82 -14.33
CA ALA A 14 0.24 -4.42 -13.02
C ALA A 14 0.32 -2.90 -12.80
N VAL A 15 1.31 -2.21 -13.38
CA VAL A 15 1.39 -0.72 -13.38
C VAL A 15 0.22 -0.15 -14.16
N ALA A 16 -0.02 -0.64 -15.37
CA ALA A 16 -1.14 -0.18 -16.19
C ALA A 16 -2.48 -0.36 -15.47
N LEU A 17 -2.70 -1.53 -14.84
CA LEU A 17 -3.92 -1.80 -14.08
C LEU A 17 -4.05 -0.91 -12.83
N SER A 18 -2.96 -0.67 -12.12
CA SER A 18 -2.94 0.23 -10.95
C SER A 18 -3.32 1.65 -11.34
N ILE A 19 -2.85 2.14 -12.50
CA ILE A 19 -3.21 3.46 -13.02
C ILE A 19 -4.67 3.53 -13.42
N VAL A 20 -5.19 2.49 -14.07
CA VAL A 20 -6.63 2.42 -14.37
C VAL A 20 -7.45 2.51 -13.08
N PHE A 21 -7.05 1.82 -12.01
CA PHE A 21 -7.73 1.95 -10.71
C PHE A 21 -7.61 3.34 -10.09
N MET A 22 -6.44 4.00 -10.20
CA MET A 22 -6.28 5.39 -9.75
C MET A 22 -7.19 6.36 -10.52
N ILE A 23 -7.33 6.18 -11.84
CA ILE A 23 -8.19 7.01 -12.69
C ILE A 23 -9.67 6.72 -12.40
N LEU A 24 -10.06 5.45 -12.28
CA LEU A 24 -11.44 5.05 -11.93
C LEU A 24 -11.85 5.54 -10.55
N GLY A 25 -10.91 5.59 -9.61
CA GLY A 25 -11.11 6.23 -8.31
C GLY A 25 -11.52 7.70 -8.43
N SER A 26 -11.13 8.38 -9.50
CA SER A 26 -11.55 9.75 -9.80
C SER A 26 -12.91 9.87 -10.47
N VAL A 27 -13.44 8.79 -11.02
CA VAL A 27 -14.76 8.76 -11.67
C VAL A 27 -15.84 8.31 -10.70
N ILE A 28 -15.49 7.44 -9.74
CA ILE A 28 -16.42 6.84 -8.77
C ILE A 28 -16.01 7.28 -7.35
N GLU A 29 -16.36 8.52 -6.98
CA GLU A 29 -16.01 9.13 -5.69
C GLU A 29 -16.45 8.30 -4.47
N SER A 30 -17.57 7.57 -4.57
CA SER A 30 -18.09 6.75 -3.46
C SER A 30 -17.20 5.56 -3.09
N ASN A 31 -16.34 5.09 -4.01
CA ASN A 31 -15.51 3.89 -3.81
C ASN A 31 -14.01 4.13 -4.05
N THR A 32 -13.57 5.39 -4.10
CA THR A 32 -12.19 5.77 -4.44
C THR A 32 -11.17 5.11 -3.52
N LEU A 33 -11.40 5.13 -2.21
CA LEU A 33 -10.47 4.54 -1.24
C LEU A 33 -10.30 3.03 -1.44
N PHE A 34 -11.37 2.33 -1.84
CA PHE A 34 -11.31 0.89 -2.13
C PHE A 34 -10.47 0.60 -3.37
N LEU A 35 -10.66 1.36 -4.45
CA LEU A 35 -9.89 1.19 -5.69
C LEU A 35 -8.41 1.52 -5.50
N LEU A 36 -8.09 2.57 -4.75
CA LEU A 36 -6.72 2.93 -4.41
C LEU A 36 -6.06 1.88 -3.51
N ALA A 37 -6.80 1.35 -2.54
CA ALA A 37 -6.34 0.23 -1.72
C ALA A 37 -6.04 -1.00 -2.59
N ALA A 38 -6.95 -1.39 -3.48
CA ALA A 38 -6.75 -2.50 -4.40
C ALA A 38 -5.51 -2.29 -5.29
N ALA A 39 -5.31 -1.08 -5.81
CA ALA A 39 -4.12 -0.74 -6.59
C ALA A 39 -2.84 -0.88 -5.75
N SER A 40 -2.83 -0.41 -4.51
CA SER A 40 -1.67 -0.47 -3.63
C SER A 40 -1.28 -1.91 -3.27
N TYR A 41 -2.22 -2.86 -3.28
CA TYR A 41 -1.95 -4.27 -3.00
C TYR A 41 -1.04 -4.93 -4.04
N PHE A 42 -1.03 -4.42 -5.29
CA PHE A 42 -0.11 -4.90 -6.31
C PHE A 42 1.36 -4.67 -5.92
N VAL A 43 1.67 -3.61 -5.17
CA VAL A 43 3.03 -3.37 -4.65
C VAL A 43 3.49 -4.55 -3.81
N GLY A 44 2.63 -5.00 -2.89
CA GLY A 44 2.88 -6.15 -2.02
C GLY A 44 3.03 -7.47 -2.80
N ILE A 45 2.18 -7.68 -3.80
CA ILE A 45 2.24 -8.86 -4.68
C ILE A 45 3.58 -8.90 -5.41
N VAL A 46 4.01 -7.79 -6.02
CA VAL A 46 5.27 -7.70 -6.76
C VAL A 46 6.47 -7.91 -5.85
N ILE A 47 6.46 -7.35 -4.62
CA ILE A 47 7.54 -7.56 -3.64
C ILE A 47 7.68 -9.03 -3.27
N ARG A 48 6.57 -9.76 -3.09
CA ARG A 48 6.62 -11.17 -2.69
C ARG A 48 7.11 -12.09 -3.81
N GLU A 49 6.78 -11.78 -5.05
CA GLU A 49 7.14 -12.65 -6.19
C GLU A 49 8.49 -12.32 -6.81
N PHE A 50 8.86 -11.04 -6.86
CA PHE A 50 10.07 -10.58 -7.56
C PHE A 50 11.09 -9.91 -6.62
N GLY A 51 10.76 -9.77 -5.34
CA GLY A 51 11.64 -9.22 -4.32
C GLY A 51 11.54 -7.70 -4.16
N LEU A 52 12.16 -7.20 -3.08
CA LEU A 52 12.02 -5.80 -2.64
C LEU A 52 12.53 -4.79 -3.67
N LYS A 53 13.62 -5.11 -4.41
CA LYS A 53 14.18 -4.19 -5.42
C LYS A 53 13.21 -3.94 -6.58
N ILE A 54 12.57 -5.00 -7.08
CA ILE A 54 11.61 -4.89 -8.19
C ILE A 54 10.31 -4.26 -7.69
N GLY A 55 9.88 -4.57 -6.46
CA GLY A 55 8.76 -3.89 -5.81
C GLY A 55 8.97 -2.39 -5.62
N ALA A 56 10.18 -1.96 -5.25
CA ALA A 56 10.52 -0.54 -5.15
C ALA A 56 10.45 0.17 -6.52
N ALA A 57 10.99 -0.47 -7.56
CA ALA A 57 10.90 0.04 -8.92
C ALA A 57 9.44 0.12 -9.42
N PHE A 58 8.63 -0.89 -9.10
CA PHE A 58 7.20 -0.92 -9.42
C PHE A 58 6.42 0.19 -8.70
N TYR A 59 6.67 0.39 -7.40
CA TYR A 59 6.06 1.46 -6.64
C TYR A 59 6.44 2.84 -7.20
N ALA A 60 7.74 3.07 -7.45
CA ALA A 60 8.22 4.32 -8.03
C ALA A 60 7.60 4.57 -9.42
N ALA A 61 7.52 3.55 -10.26
CA ALA A 61 6.88 3.66 -11.57
C ALA A 61 5.41 4.07 -11.47
N ASN A 62 4.65 3.48 -10.54
CA ASN A 62 3.25 3.86 -10.34
C ASN A 62 3.08 5.29 -9.83
N VAL A 63 3.94 5.74 -8.91
CA VAL A 63 3.87 7.12 -8.39
C VAL A 63 4.23 8.12 -9.49
N ILE A 64 5.32 7.89 -10.22
CA ILE A 64 5.75 8.79 -11.31
C ILE A 64 4.67 8.83 -12.41
N LEU A 65 4.21 7.66 -12.86
CA LEU A 65 3.26 7.59 -13.96
C LEU A 65 1.87 8.06 -13.53
N GLY A 66 1.48 7.82 -12.27
CA GLY A 66 0.29 8.39 -11.66
C GLY A 66 0.34 9.92 -11.62
N LEU A 67 1.48 10.52 -11.24
CA LEU A 67 1.64 11.99 -11.24
C LEU A 67 1.57 12.61 -12.64
N LEU A 68 1.97 11.87 -13.67
CA LEU A 68 1.94 12.32 -15.07
C LEU A 68 0.55 12.18 -15.71
N ILE A 69 -0.18 11.11 -15.39
CA ILE A 69 -1.43 10.74 -16.09
C ILE A 69 -2.68 11.07 -15.28
N ALA A 70 -2.66 10.89 -13.96
CA ALA A 70 -3.87 10.98 -13.17
C ALA A 70 -4.35 12.45 -13.07
N PRO A 71 -5.65 12.72 -13.32
CA PRO A 71 -6.18 14.08 -13.26
C PRO A 71 -6.16 14.64 -11.84
N ASN A 72 -6.39 13.80 -10.84
CA ASN A 72 -6.43 14.20 -9.43
C ASN A 72 -5.16 13.73 -8.69
N LYS A 73 -4.33 14.71 -8.31
CA LYS A 73 -3.06 14.45 -7.60
C LYS A 73 -3.26 13.95 -6.17
N PHE A 74 -4.37 14.27 -5.51
CA PHE A 74 -4.67 13.75 -4.18
C PHE A 74 -4.80 12.23 -4.16
N TYR A 75 -5.36 11.64 -5.22
CA TYR A 75 -5.45 10.17 -5.33
C TYR A 75 -4.10 9.52 -5.55
N VAL A 76 -3.19 10.15 -6.28
CA VAL A 76 -1.82 9.66 -6.45
C VAL A 76 -1.06 9.72 -5.13
N ILE A 77 -1.21 10.81 -4.37
CA ILE A 77 -0.62 10.94 -3.03
C ILE A 77 -1.20 9.89 -2.08
N SER A 78 -2.52 9.65 -2.14
CA SER A 78 -3.19 8.64 -1.32
C SER A 78 -2.72 7.23 -1.65
N TYR A 79 -2.63 6.89 -2.94
CA TYR A 79 -2.01 5.65 -3.42
C TYR A 79 -0.56 5.54 -2.94
N ALA A 80 0.23 6.62 -3.05
CA ALA A 80 1.62 6.63 -2.65
C ALA A 80 1.76 6.32 -1.15
N ALA A 81 0.92 6.91 -0.30
CA ALA A 81 0.89 6.64 1.14
C ALA A 81 0.52 5.17 1.44
N MET A 82 -0.56 4.67 0.85
CA MET A 82 -0.99 3.26 1.03
C MET A 82 0.04 2.26 0.51
N GLY A 83 0.59 2.50 -0.68
CA GLY A 83 1.63 1.68 -1.30
C GLY A 83 2.93 1.70 -0.51
N LEU A 84 3.32 2.85 0.06
CA LEU A 84 4.50 2.96 0.92
C LEU A 84 4.31 2.19 2.22
N TYR A 85 3.12 2.24 2.83
CA TYR A 85 2.80 1.44 4.02
C TYR A 85 3.00 -0.05 3.72
N ILE A 86 2.42 -0.56 2.62
CA ILE A 86 2.61 -1.96 2.22
C ILE A 86 4.07 -2.30 1.95
N PHE A 87 4.77 -1.42 1.24
CA PHE A 87 6.18 -1.60 0.95
C PHE A 87 7.00 -1.76 2.24
N LEU A 88 6.78 -0.90 3.24
CA LEU A 88 7.46 -0.95 4.53
C LEU A 88 7.07 -2.19 5.33
N VAL A 89 5.79 -2.59 5.33
CA VAL A 89 5.33 -3.81 6.01
C VAL A 89 5.97 -5.06 5.40
N GLU A 90 6.06 -5.16 4.07
CA GLU A 90 6.71 -6.29 3.41
C GLU A 90 8.25 -6.24 3.56
N ALA A 91 8.85 -5.06 3.55
CA ALA A 91 10.28 -4.90 3.85
C ALA A 91 10.59 -5.38 5.27
N ALA A 92 9.80 -4.95 6.25
CA ALA A 92 9.91 -5.39 7.63
C ALA A 92 9.71 -6.90 7.76
N TRP A 93 8.73 -7.47 7.05
CA TRP A 93 8.52 -8.92 7.00
C TRP A 93 9.75 -9.67 6.46
N GLN A 94 10.37 -9.21 5.37
CA GLN A 94 11.57 -9.84 4.84
C GLN A 94 12.78 -9.75 5.78
N VAL A 95 12.91 -8.63 6.52
CA VAL A 95 13.96 -8.47 7.55
C VAL A 95 13.69 -9.42 8.72
N MET A 96 12.44 -9.51 9.20
CA MET A 96 12.05 -10.43 10.29
C MET A 96 12.17 -11.90 9.89
N ALA A 97 11.87 -12.25 8.64
CA ALA A 97 12.03 -13.61 8.12
C ALA A 97 13.49 -14.07 8.12
N ARG A 98 14.45 -13.14 8.06
CA ARG A 98 15.90 -13.41 8.14
C ARG A 98 16.46 -13.33 9.57
N GLY A 99 15.67 -12.85 10.54
CA GLY A 99 16.09 -12.61 11.91
C GLY A 99 15.80 -13.77 12.89
N PRO A 100 16.07 -13.56 14.19
CA PRO A 100 15.87 -14.57 15.24
C PRO A 100 14.40 -15.02 15.38
N ARG A 101 14.19 -16.25 15.90
CA ARG A 101 12.87 -16.89 16.08
C ARG A 101 11.88 -16.08 16.92
N SER A 102 12.34 -15.14 17.75
CA SER A 102 11.51 -14.20 18.51
C SER A 102 10.83 -13.12 17.63
N ALA A 103 11.50 -12.68 16.56
CA ALA A 103 10.97 -11.71 15.60
C ALA A 103 9.90 -12.31 14.67
N GLN A 104 9.82 -13.64 14.59
CA GLN A 104 8.79 -14.37 13.84
C GLN A 104 7.47 -14.52 14.60
N ARG A 105 7.39 -14.06 15.85
CA ARG A 105 6.13 -14.10 16.63
C ARG A 105 5.11 -13.15 16.00
N LYS A 106 3.90 -13.65 15.74
CA LYS A 106 2.77 -12.85 15.20
C LYS A 106 2.53 -11.54 15.97
N SER A 107 2.69 -11.57 17.30
CA SER A 107 2.54 -10.38 18.15
C SER A 107 3.58 -9.30 17.85
N PHE A 108 4.84 -9.68 17.64
CA PHE A 108 5.90 -8.72 17.30
C PHE A 108 5.67 -8.11 15.91
N PHE A 109 5.24 -8.91 14.94
CA PHE A 109 4.90 -8.40 13.61
C PHE A 109 3.76 -7.38 13.66
N TRP A 110 2.74 -7.62 14.48
CA TRP A 110 1.63 -6.69 14.66
C TRP A 110 2.08 -5.36 15.27
N VAL A 111 2.98 -5.40 16.27
CA VAL A 111 3.59 -4.19 16.85
C VAL A 111 4.37 -3.40 15.79
N VAL A 112 5.14 -4.08 14.93
CA VAL A 112 5.89 -3.41 13.86
C VAL A 112 4.96 -2.75 12.84
N LYS A 113 3.86 -3.41 12.43
CA LYS A 113 2.86 -2.79 11.54
C LYS A 113 2.26 -1.53 12.17
N TYR A 114 1.91 -1.61 13.46
CA TYR A 114 1.37 -0.48 14.20
C TYR A 114 2.35 0.69 14.29
N LEU A 115 3.64 0.41 14.53
CA LEU A 115 4.69 1.42 14.55
C LEU A 115 4.86 2.08 13.18
N ILE A 116 4.92 1.29 12.10
CA ILE A 116 5.03 1.80 10.72
C ILE A 116 3.86 2.74 10.41
N PHE A 117 2.63 2.34 10.73
CA PHE A 117 1.48 3.18 10.49
C PHE A 117 1.51 4.46 11.29
N ASN A 118 1.76 4.41 12.60
CA ASN A 118 1.80 5.63 13.40
C ASN A 118 2.92 6.57 12.96
N ALA A 119 4.08 6.03 12.57
CA ALA A 119 5.18 6.81 12.01
C ALA A 119 4.83 7.48 10.68
N MET A 120 3.90 6.93 9.89
CA MET A 120 3.42 7.57 8.66
C MET A 120 2.23 8.51 8.91
N PHE A 121 1.27 8.06 9.72
CA PHE A 121 -0.03 8.68 9.90
C PHE A 121 0.02 9.87 10.85
N LEU A 122 0.72 9.78 11.98
CA LEU A 122 0.78 10.89 12.94
C LEU A 122 1.52 12.11 12.36
N PRO A 123 2.70 11.98 11.72
CA PRO A 123 3.32 13.12 11.07
C PRO A 123 2.45 13.67 9.93
N GLY A 124 1.78 12.81 9.17
CA GLY A 124 0.78 13.21 8.19
C GLY A 124 -0.31 14.09 8.81
N LEU A 125 -0.87 13.66 9.93
CA LEU A 125 -1.95 14.34 10.63
C LEU A 125 -1.51 15.68 11.23
N PHE A 126 -0.32 15.78 11.81
CA PHE A 126 0.15 17.00 12.48
C PHE A 126 0.82 18.01 11.54
N PHE A 127 1.58 17.56 10.53
CA PHE A 127 2.29 18.46 9.61
C PHE A 127 1.48 18.80 8.35
N PHE A 128 0.58 17.93 7.91
CA PHE A 128 -0.27 18.17 6.73
C PHE A 128 -1.72 18.49 7.10
N GLN A 129 -2.01 18.81 8.37
CA GLN A 129 -3.34 19.25 8.79
C GLN A 129 -3.88 20.38 7.91
N ASP A 130 -3.06 21.38 7.60
CA ASP A 130 -3.46 22.55 6.80
C ASP A 130 -3.65 22.21 5.31
N PHE A 131 -3.09 21.10 4.84
CA PHE A 131 -3.22 20.62 3.46
C PHE A 131 -4.39 19.64 3.29
N ILE A 132 -4.72 18.87 4.34
CA ILE A 132 -5.78 17.87 4.35
C ILE A 132 -7.10 18.46 4.85
N PHE A 133 -7.06 19.43 5.76
CA PHE A 133 -8.22 20.05 6.38
C PHE A 133 -8.12 21.58 6.28
N SER A 134 -9.23 22.21 5.86
CA SER A 134 -9.34 23.66 5.69
C SER A 134 -9.44 24.41 7.03
N GLY A 135 -8.48 24.26 7.93
CA GLY A 135 -8.38 25.03 9.18
C GLY A 135 -7.91 24.26 10.41
N ASN A 136 -7.70 24.98 11.52
CA ASN A 136 -7.32 24.42 12.82
C ASN A 136 -8.40 23.44 13.31
N LEU A 137 -8.13 22.15 13.21
CA LEU A 137 -9.01 21.13 13.73
C LEU A 137 -9.06 21.20 15.25
N SER A 138 -10.27 21.17 15.80
CA SER A 138 -10.48 20.96 17.23
C SER A 138 -9.79 19.66 17.67
N LEU A 139 -9.22 19.69 18.87
CA LEU A 139 -8.58 18.53 19.51
C LEU A 139 -9.49 17.28 19.51
N GLY A 140 -10.81 17.47 19.55
CA GLY A 140 -11.82 16.40 19.45
C GLY A 140 -11.96 15.79 18.05
N ILE A 141 -11.84 16.58 16.98
CA ILE A 141 -11.89 16.08 15.60
C ILE A 141 -10.59 15.35 15.27
N LEU A 142 -9.45 15.88 15.73
CA LEU A 142 -8.13 15.29 15.52
C LEU A 142 -8.04 13.90 16.20
N THR A 143 -8.56 13.77 17.42
CA THR A 143 -8.67 12.47 18.11
C THR A 143 -9.66 11.53 17.42
N GLY A 144 -10.80 12.04 16.94
CA GLY A 144 -11.76 11.26 16.15
C GLY A 144 -11.15 10.69 14.85
N VAL A 145 -10.41 11.51 14.11
CA VAL A 145 -9.68 11.10 12.89
C VAL A 145 -8.57 10.11 13.24
N ALA A 146 -7.87 10.29 14.35
CA ALA A 146 -6.87 9.34 14.81
C ALA A 146 -7.46 7.96 15.09
N ILE A 147 -8.58 7.90 15.82
CA ILE A 147 -9.30 6.64 16.10
C ILE A 147 -9.82 6.01 14.80
N GLY A 148 -10.44 6.81 13.93
CA GLY A 148 -10.92 6.36 12.62
C GLY A 148 -9.80 5.80 11.74
N GLY A 149 -8.62 6.44 11.74
CA GLY A 149 -7.43 5.96 11.04
C GLY A 149 -6.95 4.60 11.53
N GLN A 150 -6.99 4.35 12.85
CA GLN A 150 -6.60 3.04 13.40
C GLN A 150 -7.58 1.93 13.03
N LEU A 151 -8.88 2.22 13.07
CA LEU A 151 -9.91 1.28 12.59
C LEU A 151 -9.76 1.01 11.09
N GLY A 152 -9.46 2.05 10.31
CA GLY A 152 -9.19 1.94 8.88
C GLY A 152 -7.98 1.05 8.57
N LEU A 153 -6.86 1.23 9.29
CA LEU A 153 -5.70 0.33 9.16
C LEU A 153 -6.08 -1.12 9.45
N TRP A 154 -6.86 -1.36 10.50
CA TRP A 154 -7.21 -2.72 10.87
C TRP A 154 -8.01 -3.40 9.75
N ILE A 155 -9.01 -2.72 9.18
CA ILE A 155 -9.78 -3.22 8.03
C ILE A 155 -8.87 -3.42 6.81
N TYR A 156 -8.01 -2.46 6.52
CA TYR A 156 -7.09 -2.50 5.38
C TYR A 156 -6.10 -3.67 5.48
N ASP A 157 -5.48 -3.87 6.64
CA ASP A 157 -4.53 -4.96 6.87
C ASP A 157 -5.20 -6.34 6.79
N GLN A 158 -6.42 -6.47 7.31
CA GLN A 158 -7.22 -7.69 7.16
C GLN A 158 -7.55 -7.99 5.70
N ALA A 159 -7.98 -6.96 4.94
CA ALA A 159 -8.27 -7.10 3.53
C ALA A 159 -7.03 -7.47 2.72
N TYR A 160 -5.88 -6.85 3.03
CA TYR A 160 -4.60 -7.19 2.40
C TYR A 160 -4.18 -8.64 2.68
N GLU A 161 -4.20 -9.07 3.94
CA GLU A 161 -3.87 -10.45 4.30
C GLU A 161 -4.81 -11.46 3.62
N TYR A 162 -6.10 -11.14 3.51
CA TYR A 162 -7.07 -11.96 2.79
C TYR A 162 -6.72 -12.10 1.32
N VAL A 163 -6.48 -10.98 0.63
CA VAL A 163 -6.10 -10.95 -0.79
C VAL A 163 -4.84 -11.76 -1.04
N GLN A 164 -3.84 -11.63 -0.19
CA GLN A 164 -2.61 -12.40 -0.35
C GLN A 164 -2.81 -13.90 -0.11
N ARG A 165 -3.48 -14.28 0.98
CA ARG A 165 -3.60 -15.70 1.38
C ARG A 165 -4.57 -16.48 0.53
N HIS A 166 -5.69 -15.89 0.12
CA HIS A 166 -6.78 -16.60 -0.55
C HIS A 166 -6.84 -16.37 -2.05
N LEU A 167 -6.67 -15.12 -2.49
CA LEU A 167 -6.70 -14.80 -3.91
C LEU A 167 -5.33 -15.10 -4.53
N TRP A 168 -4.27 -14.43 -4.07
CA TRP A 168 -2.98 -14.52 -4.74
C TRP A 168 -2.36 -15.92 -4.70
N ASN A 169 -2.34 -16.60 -3.54
CA ASN A 169 -1.83 -17.97 -3.46
C ASN A 169 -2.53 -18.96 -4.40
N LYS A 170 -3.81 -18.74 -4.70
CA LYS A 170 -4.60 -19.59 -5.61
C LYS A 170 -4.30 -19.28 -7.08
N TYR A 171 -4.16 -18.01 -7.44
CA TYR A 171 -3.98 -17.59 -8.84
C TYR A 171 -2.51 -17.54 -9.30
N ARG A 172 -1.54 -17.42 -8.38
CA ARG A 172 -0.12 -17.33 -8.74
C ARG A 172 0.35 -18.49 -9.61
N GLY A 173 -0.12 -19.71 -9.36
CA GLY A 173 0.27 -20.90 -10.10
C GLY A 173 -0.25 -20.94 -11.55
N ARG A 174 -1.24 -20.12 -11.90
CA ARG A 174 -1.79 -20.02 -13.27
C ARG A 174 -1.25 -18.82 -14.02
N LEU A 175 -1.04 -17.70 -13.33
CA LEU A 175 -0.51 -16.46 -13.92
C LEU A 175 1.03 -16.49 -14.05
N LEU A 176 1.70 -17.20 -13.14
CA LEU A 176 3.16 -17.30 -13.08
C LEU A 176 3.71 -18.67 -13.49
N ARG A 177 2.94 -19.49 -14.22
CA ARG A 177 3.49 -20.63 -14.97
C ARG A 177 4.02 -20.17 -16.31
#